data_AF-A0A439QLF5-F1
#
_entry.id   AF-A0A439QLF5-F1
#
_cell.length_a   1.000
_cell.length_b   1.000
_cell.length_c   1.000
_cell.angle_alpha   90.00
_cell.angle_beta   90.00
_cell.angle_gamma   90.00
#
_symmetry.space_group_name_H-M   'P 1'
#
loop_
_entity.id
_entity.type
_entity.pdbx_description
1 polymer ?
#
loop_
_entity_poly.entity_id
_entity_poly.type
_entity_poly.pdbx_seq_one_letter_code
_entity_poly.pdbx_strand_id
1 'polypeptide(L)' 'MRTALRIALAASAALLTLGVAQAQEKTLRIGTEGAYPPFNNLTADGQLVGFDIDIANALCEEMKV' A
#
# COMPACT_ATOMS: atom_id res chain seq x y z
N MET A 1 -10.56 37.87 -29.58
CA MET A 1 -10.65 37.69 -28.10
C MET A 1 -11.54 36.53 -27.67
N ARG A 2 -12.79 36.40 -28.15
CA ARG A 2 -13.73 35.33 -27.72
C ARG A 2 -13.26 33.90 -28.01
N THR A 3 -12.57 33.68 -29.13
CA THR A 3 -12.03 32.38 -29.53
C THR A 3 -10.83 31.97 -28.68
N ALA A 4 -9.91 32.90 -28.41
CA ALA A 4 -8.78 32.67 -27.51
C ALA A 4 -9.22 32.31 -26.08
N LEU A 5 -10.28 32.95 -25.58
CA LEU A 5 -10.85 32.65 -24.26
C LEU A 5 -11.45 31.24 -24.18
N ARG A 6 -12.11 30.78 -25.26
CA ARG A 6 -12.66 29.42 -25.35
C ARG A 6 -11.56 28.36 -25.41
N ILE A 7 -10.47 28.63 -26.13
CA ILE A 7 -9.30 27.75 -26.21
C ILE A 7 -8.62 27.64 -24.84
N ALA A 8 -8.44 28.77 -24.15
CA ALA A 8 -7.86 28.79 -22.80
C ALA A 8 -8.71 28.00 -21.79
N LEU A 9 -10.03 28.09 -21.88
CA LEU A 9 -10.95 27.37 -21.00
C LEU A 9 -10.97 25.86 -21.28
N ALA A 10 -10.89 25.46 -22.55
CA ALA A 10 -10.79 24.05 -22.93
C ALA A 10 -9.44 23.43 -22.50
N ALA A 11 -8.34 24.19 -22.62
CA ALA A 11 -7.01 23.75 -22.18
C ALA A 11 -6.92 23.58 -20.66
N SER A 12 -7.57 24.45 -19.89
CA SER A 12 -7.61 24.35 -18.43
C SER A 12 -8.48 23.18 -17.94
N ALA A 13 -9.57 22.85 -18.63
CA ALA A 13 -10.36 21.65 -18.34
C ALA A 13 -9.58 20.34 -18.62
N ALA A 14 -8.74 20.32 -19.66
CA ALA A 14 -7.92 19.15 -20.01
C ALA A 14 -6.80 18.86 -18.98
N LEU A 15 -6.34 19.87 -18.25
CA LEU A 15 -5.33 19.69 -17.19
C LEU A 15 -5.90 18.99 -15.94
N LEU A 16 -7.23 19.07 -15.71
CA LEU A 16 -7.88 18.40 -14.57
C LEU A 16 -8.01 16.89 -14.76
N THR A 17 -7.86 16.38 -15.98
CA THR A 17 -7.91 14.95 -16.30
C THR A 17 -6.54 14.28 -16.34
N LEU A 18 -5.45 15.04 -16.17
CA LEU A 18 -4.12 14.50 -15.92
C LEU A 18 -4.11 13.97 -14.48
N GLY A 19 -4.71 12.80 -14.32
CA GLY A 19 -4.97 12.17 -13.04
C GLY A 19 -3.71 12.08 -12.17
N VAL A 20 -3.91 12.26 -10.87
CA VAL A 20 -2.94 11.86 -9.86
C VAL A 20 -2.61 10.38 -10.10
N ALA A 21 -1.34 10.08 -10.37
CA ALA A 21 -0.89 8.69 -10.36
C ALA A 21 -1.06 8.18 -8.93
N GLN A 22 -2.19 7.51 -8.65
CA GLN A 22 -2.35 6.81 -7.38
C GLN A 22 -1.35 5.66 -7.40
N ALA A 23 -0.36 5.73 -6.52
CA ALA A 23 0.45 4.57 -6.21
C ALA A 23 -0.51 3.46 -5.77
N GLN A 24 -0.54 2.34 -6.49
CA GLN A 24 -1.25 1.15 -6.02
C GLN A 24 -0.74 0.84 -4.62
N GLU A 25 -1.64 0.71 -3.66
CA GLU A 25 -1.31 0.20 -2.33
C GLU A 25 -0.61 -1.14 -2.50
N LYS A 26 0.70 -1.16 -2.21
CA LYS A 26 1.52 -2.35 -2.37
C LYS A 26 1.33 -3.18 -1.12
N THR A 27 0.55 -4.25 -1.21
CA THR A 27 0.47 -5.26 -0.15
C THR A 27 1.87 -5.82 0.12
N LEU A 28 2.37 -5.62 1.34
CA LEU A 28 3.59 -6.27 1.81
C LEU A 28 3.27 -7.71 2.21
N ARG A 29 4.02 -8.68 1.68
CA ARG A 29 3.91 -10.10 2.04
C ARG A 29 5.21 -10.55 2.68
N ILE A 30 5.13 -10.95 3.95
CA ILE A 30 6.27 -11.46 4.72
C ILE A 30 6.07 -12.97 4.88
N GLY A 31 7.05 -13.75 4.42
CA GLY A 31 7.04 -15.22 4.55
C GLY A 31 7.90 -15.66 5.74
N THR A 32 7.41 -16.64 6.50
CA THR A 32 8.15 -17.32 7.58
C THR A 32 7.82 -18.81 7.58
N GLU A 33 8.60 -19.59 8.31
CA GLU A 33 8.55 -21.06 8.37
C GLU A 33 7.33 -21.58 9.14
N GLY A 34 7.03 -21.00 10.31
CA GLY A 34 5.95 -21.44 11.20
C GLY A 34 6.30 -22.66 12.08
N ALA A 35 7.57 -23.05 12.18
CA ALA A 35 8.01 -24.23 12.95
C ALA A 35 9.26 -23.98 13.81
N TYR A 36 9.54 -22.72 14.16
CA TYR A 36 10.70 -22.31 14.94
C TYR A 36 10.36 -21.47 16.20
N PRO A 37 9.72 -22.07 17.24
CA PRO A 37 9.47 -21.37 18.49
C PRO A 37 10.77 -20.92 19.20
N PRO A 38 10.79 -19.73 19.86
CA PRO A 38 9.69 -18.78 20.06
C PRO A 38 9.56 -17.71 18.95
N PHE A 39 10.30 -17.84 17.85
CA PHE A 39 10.39 -16.82 16.80
C PHE A 39 9.21 -16.86 15.83
N ASN A 40 8.86 -18.03 15.34
CA ASN A 40 7.66 -18.24 14.53
C ASN A 40 7.07 -19.63 14.79
N ASN A 41 5.76 -19.73 14.94
CA ASN A 41 5.05 -20.97 15.17
C ASN A 41 3.65 -20.92 14.54
N LEU A 42 3.15 -22.07 14.11
CA LEU A 42 1.77 -22.22 13.65
C LEU A 42 0.90 -22.75 14.80
N THR A 43 -0.18 -22.04 15.11
CA THR A 43 -1.18 -22.48 16.10
C THR A 43 -2.08 -23.57 15.51
N ALA A 44 -2.85 -24.25 16.36
CA ALA A 44 -3.76 -25.32 15.93
C ALA A 44 -4.88 -24.83 14.98
N ASP A 45 -5.23 -23.54 15.04
CA ASP A 45 -6.17 -22.85 14.16
C ASP A 45 -5.50 -22.21 12.93
N GLY A 46 -4.20 -22.46 12.73
CA GLY A 46 -3.47 -22.04 11.52
C GLY A 46 -2.99 -20.59 11.54
N GLN A 47 -2.93 -19.94 12.70
CA GLN A 47 -2.38 -18.59 12.84
C GLN A 47 -0.87 -18.65 13.10
N LEU A 48 -0.14 -17.70 12.52
CA LEU A 48 1.28 -17.53 12.82
C LEU A 48 1.45 -16.67 14.08
N VAL A 49 2.30 -17.10 15.00
CA VAL A 49 2.64 -16.38 16.24
C VAL A 49 4.15 -16.41 16.51
N GLY A 50 4.65 -15.51 17.34
CA GLY A 50 6.05 -15.46 17.77
C GLY A 50 6.73 -14.12 17.48
N PHE A 51 7.98 -13.97 17.92
CA PHE A 51 8.73 -12.72 17.81
C PHE A 51 8.83 -12.16 16.38
N ASP A 52 9.02 -13.02 15.37
CA ASP A 52 9.10 -12.59 13.97
C ASP A 52 7.77 -12.00 13.48
N ILE A 53 6.65 -12.51 14.00
CA ILE A 53 5.30 -12.04 13.66
C ILE A 53 5.03 -10.69 14.32
N ASP A 54 5.47 -10.51 15.57
CA ASP A 54 5.35 -9.23 16.28
C ASP A 54 6.13 -8.12 15.54
N ILE A 55 7.36 -8.41 15.11
CA ILE A 55 8.17 -7.48 14.33
C ILE A 55 7.56 -7.22 12.96
N ALA A 56 7.07 -8.25 12.26
CA ALA A 56 6.40 -8.09 10.97
C ALA A 56 5.20 -7.14 11.07
N ASN A 57 4.37 -7.30 12.09
CA ASN A 57 3.21 -6.43 12.33
C ASN A 57 3.64 -4.99 12.64
N ALA A 58 4.64 -4.81 13.51
CA ALA A 58 5.17 -3.48 13.84
C ALA A 58 5.77 -2.76 12.60
N LEU A 59 6.43 -3.51 11.71
CA LEU A 59 6.94 -2.96 10.46
C LEU A 59 5.82 -2.53 9.52
N CYS A 60 4.76 -3.34 9.36
CA CYS A 60 3.61 -2.96 8.55
C CYS A 60 2.93 -1.68 9.09
N GLU A 61 2.80 -1.58 10.41
CA GLU A 61 2.26 -0.38 11.07
C GLU A 61 3.11 0.87 10.78
N GLU A 62 4.43 0.78 10.97
CA GLU A 62 5.36 1.91 10.72
C GLU A 62 5.39 2.30 9.22
N MET A 63 5.37 1.31 8.33
CA MET A 63 5.41 1.51 6.88
C MET A 63 4.06 1.95 6.30
N LYS A 64 2.96 1.79 7.06
CA LYS A 64 1.58 2.06 6.63
C LYS A 64 1.20 1.26 5.38
N VAL A 65 1.44 -0.07 5.43
CA VAL A 65 1.20 -1.03 4.32
C VAL A 65 0.36 -2.22 4.75
#